data_AF-A0A7S1WSV3-F1
#
_entry.id   AF-A0A7S1WSV3-F1
#
_cell.length_a   1.000
_cell.length_b   1.000
_cell.length_c   1.000
_cell.angle_alpha   90.00
_cell.angle_beta   90.00
_cell.angle_gamma   90.00
#
_symmetry.space_group_name_H-M   'P 1'
#
loop_
_entity.id
_entity.type
_entity.pdbx_description
1 polymer ?
#
loop_
_entity_poly.entity_id
_entity_poly.type
_entity_poly.pdbx_seq_one_letter_code
_entity_poly.pdbx_strand_id
1 'polypeptide(L)'
;GGDRWSVSMGDGSNKVVSVKDMQHFCPPPRKYSIVGSWDDWVVHDMIWDSDLHCFEYEVSLARTDGRSFKVLLEGQWEQCIYPDRLDAVPGDGHQIRGPDGGTTEE
;
A
#
# COMPACT_ATOMS: atom_id res chain seq x y z
N GLY A 1 21.64 -12.43 -28.18
CA GLY A 1 21.97 -11.82 -26.89
C GLY A 1 20.70 -11.55 -26.11
N GLY A 2 20.41 -12.41 -25.14
CA GLY A 2 19.83 -12.09 -23.82
C GLY A 2 18.40 -11.59 -23.67
N ASP A 3 18.02 -10.45 -24.26
CA ASP A 3 17.17 -9.51 -23.50
C ASP A 3 15.73 -9.35 -24.01
N ARG A 4 15.21 -10.29 -24.80
CA ARG A 4 13.85 -10.22 -25.37
C ARG A 4 13.06 -11.49 -25.08
N TRP A 5 11.92 -11.33 -24.42
CA TRP A 5 10.99 -12.39 -24.08
C TRP A 5 9.68 -12.21 -24.84
N SER A 6 9.02 -13.31 -25.22
CA SER A 6 7.69 -13.30 -25.82
C SER A 6 6.67 -13.69 -24.75
N VAL A 7 5.79 -12.76 -24.38
CA VAL A 7 4.70 -13.00 -23.43
C VAL A 7 3.42 -13.29 -24.21
N SER A 8 2.76 -14.40 -23.85
CA SER A 8 1.45 -14.75 -24.40
C SER A 8 0.35 -14.13 -23.54
N MET A 9 -0.51 -13.33 -24.17
CA MET A 9 -1.64 -12.69 -23.53
C MET A 9 -2.87 -13.59 -23.57
N GLY A 10 -3.83 -13.38 -22.66
CA GLY A 10 -5.05 -14.19 -22.57
C GLY A 10 -5.97 -14.12 -23.81
N ASP A 11 -5.73 -13.19 -24.73
CA ASP A 11 -6.42 -13.05 -26.02
C ASP A 11 -5.74 -13.82 -27.18
N GLY A 12 -4.69 -14.58 -26.87
CA GLY A 12 -3.92 -15.35 -27.85
C GLY A 12 -2.89 -14.53 -28.63
N SER A 13 -2.76 -13.22 -28.35
CA SER A 13 -1.69 -12.41 -28.92
C SER A 13 -0.37 -12.64 -28.19
N ASN A 14 0.74 -12.51 -28.93
CA ASN A 14 2.08 -12.56 -28.36
C ASN A 14 2.71 -11.18 -28.45
N LYS A 15 3.22 -10.68 -27.32
CA LYS A 15 3.94 -9.41 -27.25
C LYS A 15 5.40 -9.67 -26.89
N VAL A 16 6.32 -9.13 -27.70
CA VAL A 16 7.74 -9.14 -27.38
C VAL A 16 8.03 -7.99 -26.42
N VAL A 17 8.54 -8.31 -25.24
CA VAL A 17 8.92 -7.36 -24.20
C VAL A 17 10.40 -7.50 -23.90
N SER A 18 11.08 -6.38 -23.66
CA SER A 18 12.45 -6.44 -23.16
C SER A 18 12.46 -6.65 -21.67
N VAL A 19 13.54 -7.22 -21.13
CA VAL A 19 13.72 -7.37 -19.67
C VAL A 19 13.67 -6.00 -18.97
N LYS A 20 14.10 -4.92 -19.63
CA LYS A 20 14.02 -3.54 -19.10
C LYS A 20 12.58 -3.01 -19.07
N ASP A 21 11.75 -3.42 -20.01
CA ASP A 21 10.31 -3.08 -20.02
C ASP A 21 9.54 -3.89 -18.97
N MET A 22 10.02 -5.10 -18.62
CA MET A 22 9.50 -5.89 -17.50
C MET A 22 9.93 -5.37 -16.13
N GLN A 23 11.03 -4.63 -16.03
CA GLN A 23 11.50 -4.04 -14.77
C GLN A 23 10.68 -2.83 -14.31
N HIS A 24 9.79 -2.31 -15.16
CA HIS A 24 8.72 -1.45 -14.69
C HIS A 24 7.62 -2.36 -14.15
N PHE A 25 7.79 -2.81 -12.91
CA PHE A 25 6.66 -3.14 -12.05
C PHE A 25 5.79 -1.89 -12.07
N CYS A 26 4.81 -1.85 -12.97
CA CYS A 26 3.76 -0.85 -12.93
C CYS A 26 3.29 -0.84 -11.47
N PRO A 27 3.30 0.32 -10.79
CA PRO A 27 2.71 0.40 -9.48
C PRO A 27 1.33 -0.24 -9.55
N PRO A 28 0.88 -0.97 -8.51
CA PRO A 28 -0.46 -1.52 -8.49
C PRO A 28 -1.44 -0.43 -8.96
N PRO A 29 -2.47 -0.76 -9.76
CA PRO A 29 -3.41 0.25 -10.29
C PRO A 29 -4.17 1.00 -9.18
N ARG A 30 -3.94 0.60 -7.92
CA ARG A 30 -4.57 1.09 -6.70
C ARG A 30 -3.67 2.12 -6.04
N LYS A 31 -4.25 3.27 -5.72
CA LYS A 31 -3.63 4.28 -4.88
C LYS A 31 -3.91 3.96 -3.42
N TYR A 32 -2.91 4.19 -2.57
CA TYR A 32 -3.07 4.11 -1.13
C TYR A 32 -2.82 5.49 -0.54
N SER A 33 -3.59 5.82 0.47
CA SER A 33 -3.43 7.05 1.23
C SER A 33 -3.31 6.69 2.72
N ILE A 34 -2.68 7.55 3.50
CA ILE A 34 -2.56 7.41 4.93
C ILE A 34 -3.22 8.59 5.63
N VAL A 35 -3.88 8.31 6.74
CA VAL A 35 -4.42 9.29 7.67
C VAL A 35 -3.93 8.94 9.05
N GLY A 36 -3.72 9.93 9.90
CA GLY A 36 -3.35 9.66 11.28
C GLY A 36 -3.61 10.80 12.23
N SER A 37 -3.45 10.51 13.50
CA SER A 37 -3.72 11.48 14.57
C SER A 37 -2.65 12.57 14.68
N TRP A 38 -1.62 12.59 13.82
CA TRP A 38 -0.53 13.58 13.85
C TRP A 38 -0.90 14.90 13.18
N ASP A 39 -1.94 14.92 12.35
CA ASP A 39 -2.39 16.10 11.58
C ASP A 39 -3.91 16.18 11.47
N ASP A 40 -4.62 15.74 12.50
CA ASP A 40 -6.09 15.72 12.54
C ASP A 40 -6.73 14.89 11.41
N TRP A 41 -6.13 13.73 11.09
CA TRP A 41 -6.64 12.76 10.13
C TRP A 41 -6.74 13.28 8.69
N VAL A 42 -5.82 14.17 8.30
CA VAL A 42 -5.72 14.64 6.91
C VAL A 42 -5.24 13.50 6.01
N VAL A 43 -5.84 13.38 4.82
CA VAL A 43 -5.51 12.33 3.85
C VAL A 43 -4.23 12.71 3.10
N HIS A 44 -3.24 11.84 3.13
CA HIS A 44 -2.00 11.97 2.35
C HIS A 44 -1.80 10.79 1.42
N ASP A 45 -1.44 11.05 0.17
CA ASP A 45 -1.10 9.99 -0.78
C ASP A 45 0.24 9.34 -0.42
N MET A 46 0.27 8.00 -0.47
CA MET A 46 1.49 7.22 -0.33
C MET A 46 2.17 7.02 -1.68
N ILE A 47 3.49 6.93 -1.68
CA ILE A 47 4.31 6.78 -2.89
C ILE A 47 4.79 5.34 -2.98
N TRP A 48 4.75 4.77 -4.19
CA TRP A 48 5.31 3.43 -4.44
C TRP A 48 6.84 3.50 -4.47
N ASP A 49 7.48 2.76 -3.56
CA ASP A 49 8.91 2.48 -3.57
C ASP A 49 9.16 1.16 -4.34
N SER A 50 9.83 1.27 -5.49
CA SER A 50 10.15 0.12 -6.34
C SER A 50 11.22 -0.80 -5.76
N ASP A 51 12.12 -0.27 -4.94
CA ASP A 51 13.24 -1.01 -4.38
C ASP A 51 12.80 -1.82 -3.15
N LEU A 52 11.88 -1.27 -2.36
CA LEU A 52 11.28 -1.94 -1.20
C LEU A 52 10.00 -2.72 -1.53
N HIS A 53 9.46 -2.55 -2.74
CA HIS A 53 8.22 -3.15 -3.20
C HIS A 53 7.02 -2.86 -2.28
N CYS A 54 6.91 -1.61 -1.80
CA CYS A 54 5.83 -1.19 -0.90
C CYS A 54 5.39 0.26 -1.15
N PHE A 55 4.25 0.65 -0.56
CA PHE A 55 3.85 2.06 -0.48
C PHE A 55 4.42 2.67 0.80
N GLU A 56 4.98 3.88 0.68
CA GLU A 56 5.59 4.61 1.79
C GLU A 56 5.02 6.02 1.97
N TYR A 57 5.09 6.50 3.21
CA TYR A 57 4.87 7.89 3.59
C TYR A 57 5.70 8.18 4.85
N GLU A 58 6.52 9.22 4.79
CA GLU A 58 7.39 9.59 5.90
C GLU A 58 6.68 10.59 6.82
N VAL A 59 6.63 10.27 8.12
CA VAL A 59 6.06 11.14 9.16
C VAL A 59 7.10 11.42 10.24
N SER A 60 7.28 12.70 10.56
CA SER A 60 8.13 13.13 11.68
C SER A 60 7.30 13.22 12.96
N LEU A 61 7.50 12.28 13.89
CA LEU A 61 6.77 12.21 15.15
C LEU A 61 7.62 12.60 16.35
N ALA A 62 7.04 13.34 17.30
CA ALA A 62 7.63 13.54 18.61
C ALA A 62 7.53 12.25 19.44
N ARG A 63 8.50 12.01 20.32
CA ARG A 63 8.73 10.72 21.00
C ARG A 63 7.68 10.34 22.07
N THR A 64 6.65 11.13 22.29
CA THR A 64 5.96 11.21 23.60
C THR A 64 4.58 10.60 23.66
N ASP A 65 4.03 10.07 22.58
CA ASP A 65 2.62 9.71 22.58
C ASP A 65 2.28 8.74 21.45
N GLY A 66 1.51 7.70 21.79
CA GLY A 66 0.96 6.75 20.83
C GLY A 66 0.21 7.50 19.73
N ARG A 67 0.47 7.15 18.48
CA ARG A 67 -0.18 7.73 17.31
C ARG A 67 -0.92 6.63 16.59
N SER A 68 -2.19 6.87 16.31
CA SER A 68 -3.00 5.96 15.52
C SER A 68 -2.96 6.39 14.06
N PHE A 69 -3.02 5.42 13.16
CA PHE A 69 -3.12 5.66 11.73
C PHE A 69 -4.03 4.65 11.06
N LYS A 70 -4.51 4.99 9.87
CA LYS A 70 -5.22 4.09 8.96
C LYS A 70 -4.66 4.25 7.56
N VAL A 71 -4.64 3.15 6.80
CA VAL A 71 -4.33 3.17 5.37
C VAL A 71 -5.65 3.07 4.62
N LEU A 72 -5.91 3.99 3.71
CA LEU A 72 -7.11 4.07 2.89
C LEU A 72 -6.79 3.56 1.48
N LEU A 73 -7.69 2.76 0.91
CA LEU A 73 -7.68 2.43 -0.51
C LEU A 73 -8.38 3.55 -1.29
N GLU A 74 -7.70 4.11 -2.29
CA GLU A 74 -8.18 5.21 -3.13
C GLU A 74 -8.71 6.43 -2.35
N GLY A 75 -8.15 6.67 -1.15
CA GLY A 75 -8.56 7.75 -0.25
C GLY A 75 -9.96 7.60 0.35
N GLN A 76 -10.59 6.44 0.26
CA GLN A 76 -11.95 6.20 0.75
C GLN A 76 -11.92 5.69 2.19
N TRP A 77 -12.67 6.35 3.08
CA TRP A 77 -12.80 5.97 4.50
C TRP A 77 -13.53 4.63 4.67
N GLU A 78 -14.39 4.27 3.72
CA GLU A 78 -15.13 3.02 3.68
C GLU A 78 -14.25 1.84 3.19
N GLN A 79 -12.98 2.11 2.85
CA GLN A 79 -12.03 1.12 2.31
C GLN A 79 -10.69 1.20 3.06
N CYS A 80 -10.75 1.11 4.39
CA CYS A 80 -9.60 1.08 5.28
C CYS A 80 -8.94 -0.30 5.32
N ILE A 81 -7.61 -0.30 5.33
CA ILE A 81 -6.76 -1.44 5.66
C ILE A 81 -6.17 -1.18 7.05
N TYR A 82 -6.29 -2.16 7.94
CA TYR A 82 -5.94 -2.02 9.36
C TYR A 82 -5.58 -3.38 9.97
N PRO A 83 -4.82 -3.42 11.08
CA PRO A 83 -4.58 -4.64 11.84
C PRO A 83 -5.85 -5.13 12.55
N ASP A 84 -5.95 -6.42 12.84
CA ASP A 84 -7.08 -7.06 13.51
C ASP A 84 -7.22 -6.74 15.02
N ARG A 85 -6.36 -5.87 15.55
CA ARG A 85 -6.37 -5.42 16.94
C ARG A 85 -5.88 -3.98 17.06
N LEU A 86 -6.32 -3.30 18.10
CA LEU A 86 -5.82 -1.98 18.47
C LEU A 86 -4.34 -2.03 18.89
N ASP A 87 -3.61 -0.95 18.64
CA ASP A 87 -2.20 -0.77 19.02
C ASP A 87 -1.28 -1.92 18.57
N ALA A 88 -1.59 -2.54 17.42
CA ALA A 88 -0.73 -3.56 16.84
C ALA A 88 0.66 -2.97 16.52
N VAL A 89 1.69 -3.63 17.04
CA VAL A 89 3.09 -3.25 16.82
C VAL A 89 3.77 -4.20 15.84
N PRO A 90 4.78 -3.73 15.08
CA PRO A 90 5.59 -4.60 14.24
C PRO A 90 6.20 -5.76 15.07
N GLY A 91 6.13 -6.98 14.54
CA GLY A 91 6.70 -8.17 15.18
C GLY A 91 5.78 -8.88 16.19
N ASP A 92 4.63 -8.29 16.54
CA ASP A 92 3.55 -9.00 17.23
C ASP A 92 2.62 -9.65 16.19
N GLY A 93 2.11 -10.85 16.45
CA GLY A 93 1.35 -11.65 15.48
C GLY A 93 -0.06 -11.10 15.24
N HIS A 94 -0.21 -10.08 14.41
CA HIS A 94 -1.50 -9.50 14.01
C HIS A 94 -1.84 -9.84 12.55
N GLN A 95 -3.13 -9.85 12.23
CA GLN A 95 -3.61 -10.06 10.86
C GLN A 95 -4.01 -8.74 10.23
N ILE A 96 -3.83 -8.61 8.92
CA ILE A 96 -4.32 -7.46 8.15
C ILE A 96 -5.78 -7.71 7.75
N ARG A 97 -6.65 -6.73 7.98
CA ARG A 97 -8.09 -6.70 7.65
C ARG A 97 -8.41 -5.61 6.62
N GLY A 98 -9.65 -5.62 6.11
CA GLY A 98 -10.12 -4.73 5.05
C GLY A 98 -9.81 -5.21 3.62
N PRO A 99 -10.03 -4.37 2.59
CA PRO A 99 -10.55 -3.01 2.67
C PRO A 99 -12.04 -2.98 3.02
N ASP A 100 -12.39 -2.36 4.14
CA ASP A 100 -13.77 -2.12 4.59
C ASP A 100 -13.82 -0.84 5.46
N GLY A 101 -15.01 -0.46 5.95
CA GLY A 101 -15.17 0.79 6.71
C GLY A 101 -14.45 0.83 8.06
N GLY A 102 -13.76 -0.25 8.47
CA GLY A 102 -12.98 -0.29 9.69
C GLY A 102 -13.84 -0.07 10.93
N THR A 103 -14.55 -1.11 11.37
CA THR A 103 -15.24 -1.11 12.67
C THR A 103 -14.33 -1.78 13.71
N THR A 104 -13.63 -0.98 14.51
CA THR A 104 -13.50 -1.35 15.92
C THR A 104 -14.75 -0.82 16.59
N GLU A 105 -15.75 -1.68 16.78
CA GLU A 105 -16.77 -1.43 17.80
C GLU A 105 -16.05 -1.15 19.14
N GLU A 106 -16.47 -0.10 19.84
CA GLU A 106 -16.02 0.24 21.20
C GLU A 106 -16.33 -0.87 22.21
#